data_AF-A0A971HAR3-F1
#
_entry.id   AF-A0A971HAR3-F1
#
_cell.length_a   1.000
_cell.length_b   1.000
_cell.length_c   1.000
_cell.angle_alpha   90.00
_cell.angle_beta   90.00
_cell.angle_gamma   90.00
#
_symmetry.space_group_name_H-M   'P 1'
#
loop_
_entity.id
_entity.type
_entity.pdbx_description
1 polymer ?
#
loop_
_entity_poly.entity_id
_entity_poly.type
_entity_poly.pdbx_seq_one_letter_code
_entity_poly.pdbx_strand_id
1 'polypeptide(L)'
;LRANERIVFGRDANTCQVVFDQFDTSVSRQHCTVMFEPNTGRYTVIDHSRNGTFTQDGKRLETQVPVQLDRGSVIYLGNRKNTFRLE
;
A
#
# COMPACT_ATOMS: atom_id res chain seq x y z
N LEU A 1 -8.25 -3.93 10.09
CA LEU A 1 -8.53 -4.76 8.89
C LEU A 1 -9.24 -6.03 9.32
N ARG A 2 -10.36 -6.40 8.69
CA ARG A 2 -10.92 -7.75 8.90
C ARG A 2 -9.99 -8.79 8.25
N ALA A 3 -10.07 -10.03 8.71
CA ALA A 3 -9.33 -11.15 8.14
C ALA A 3 -9.51 -11.22 6.61
N ASN A 4 -8.39 -11.22 5.86
CA ASN A 4 -8.35 -11.30 4.40
C ASN A 4 -9.13 -10.19 3.66
N GLU A 5 -9.40 -9.08 4.33
CA GLU A 5 -9.98 -7.91 3.67
C GLU A 5 -8.92 -7.23 2.79
N ARG A 6 -9.26 -7.03 1.52
CA ARG A 6 -8.42 -6.34 0.54
C ARG A 6 -8.72 -4.85 0.57
N ILE A 7 -7.75 -4.05 1.02
CA ILE A 7 -7.81 -2.58 0.96
C ILE A 7 -6.90 -2.10 -0.17
N VAL A 8 -7.47 -1.37 -1.12
CA VAL A 8 -6.76 -0.73 -2.22
C VAL A 8 -6.54 0.75 -1.89
N PHE A 9 -5.29 1.17 -2.03
CA PHE A 9 -4.83 2.54 -1.85
C PHE A 9 -4.63 3.16 -3.23
N GLY A 10 -5.19 4.34 -3.47
CA GLY A 10 -5.04 5.02 -4.75
C GLY A 10 -5.91 6.26 -4.90
N ARG A 11 -5.85 6.90 -6.07
CA ARG A 11 -6.61 8.12 -6.37
C ARG A 11 -8.01 7.89 -6.93
N ASP A 12 -8.33 6.68 -7.37
CA ASP A 12 -9.64 6.40 -7.95
C ASP A 12 -10.65 6.01 -6.88
N ALA A 13 -11.55 6.95 -6.54
CA ALA A 13 -12.58 6.77 -5.53
C ALA A 13 -13.60 5.67 -5.84
N ASN A 14 -13.70 5.23 -7.10
CA ASN A 14 -14.61 4.14 -7.47
C ASN A 14 -14.04 2.76 -7.13
N THR A 15 -12.72 2.65 -6.97
CA THR A 15 -12.04 1.36 -6.82
C THR A 15 -11.18 1.25 -5.58
N CYS A 16 -10.79 2.37 -4.96
CA CYS A 16 -9.95 2.42 -3.77
C CYS A 16 -10.77 2.66 -2.50
N GLN A 17 -10.38 1.98 -1.42
CA GLN A 17 -10.96 2.19 -0.09
C GLN A 17 -10.19 3.29 0.66
N VAL A 18 -8.89 3.44 0.38
CA VAL A 18 -8.09 4.59 0.84
C VAL A 18 -7.83 5.49 -0.36
N VAL A 19 -8.56 6.60 -0.40
CA VAL A 19 -8.56 7.53 -1.53
C VAL A 19 -7.64 8.72 -1.24
N PHE A 20 -6.70 8.95 -2.16
CA PHE A 20 -5.79 10.09 -2.12
C PHE A 20 -6.29 11.24 -3.00
N ASP A 21 -5.75 12.44 -2.80
CA ASP A 21 -6.06 13.61 -3.62
C ASP A 21 -5.92 13.29 -5.12
N GLN A 22 -6.98 13.56 -5.88
CA GLN A 22 -7.03 13.22 -7.31
C GLN A 22 -5.93 13.90 -8.14
N PHE A 23 -5.38 15.02 -7.69
CA PHE A 23 -4.31 15.77 -8.35
C PHE A 23 -2.91 15.37 -7.87
N ASP A 24 -2.77 14.53 -6.83
CA ASP A 24 -1.47 14.02 -6.39
C ASP A 24 -0.94 12.96 -7.36
N THR A 25 -0.20 13.40 -8.38
CA THR A 25 0.37 12.53 -9.42
C THR A 25 1.42 11.56 -8.89
N SER A 26 1.87 11.69 -7.64
CA SER A 26 2.77 10.71 -7.01
C SER A 26 2.06 9.39 -6.70
N VAL A 27 0.74 9.41 -6.48
CA VAL A 27 -0.08 8.22 -6.24
C VAL A 27 -0.76 7.77 -7.53
N SER A 28 -0.93 6.47 -7.74
CA SER A 28 -1.58 5.93 -8.93
C SER A 28 -3.08 5.78 -8.66
N ARG A 29 -3.91 5.67 -9.72
CA ARG A 29 -5.36 5.47 -9.56
C ARG A 29 -5.67 4.26 -8.68
N GLN A 30 -4.97 3.15 -8.91
CA GLN A 30 -4.81 2.03 -7.99
C GLN A 30 -3.29 1.88 -7.76
N HIS A 31 -2.81 2.18 -6.56
CA HIS A 31 -1.38 2.29 -6.28
C HIS A 31 -0.84 1.05 -5.60
N CYS A 32 -1.42 0.62 -4.50
CA CYS A 32 -1.08 -0.65 -3.88
C CYS A 32 -2.29 -1.29 -3.23
N THR A 33 -2.17 -2.59 -2.98
CA THR A 33 -3.12 -3.38 -2.21
C THR A 33 -2.48 -3.76 -0.88
N VAL A 34 -3.25 -3.67 0.21
CA VAL A 34 -2.86 -4.14 1.54
C VAL A 34 -3.91 -5.15 2.04
N MET A 35 -3.44 -6.29 2.54
CA MET A 35 -4.27 -7.34 3.15
C MET A 35 -3.65 -7.77 4.47
N PHE A 36 -4.47 -7.95 5.52
CA PHE A 36 -4.01 -8.53 6.78
C PHE A 36 -4.29 -10.03 6.81
N GLU A 37 -3.26 -10.82 7.12
CA GLU A 37 -3.34 -12.27 7.27
C GLU A 37 -3.34 -12.66 8.75
N PRO A 38 -4.49 -13.04 9.33
CA PRO A 38 -4.60 -13.28 10.78
C PRO A 38 -3.78 -14.46 11.27
N ASN A 39 -3.58 -15.47 10.43
CA ASN A 39 -2.84 -16.68 10.79
C ASN A 39 -1.36 -16.37 11.08
N THR A 40 -0.78 -15.39 10.39
CA THR A 40 0.62 -14.99 10.55
C THR A 40 0.76 -13.68 11.33
N GLY A 41 -0.32 -12.89 11.45
CA GLY A 41 -0.29 -11.56 12.04
C GLY A 41 0.44 -10.52 11.17
N ARG A 42 0.65 -10.82 9.88
CA ARG A 42 1.42 -10.01 8.94
C ARG A 42 0.53 -9.36 7.88
N TYR A 43 1.08 -8.38 7.19
CA TYR A 43 0.45 -7.70 6.07
C TYR A 43 1.07 -8.15 4.77
N THR A 44 0.23 -8.51 3.80
CA THR A 44 0.65 -8.58 2.41
C THR A 44 0.45 -7.23 1.75
N VAL A 45 1.51 -6.71 1.13
CA VAL A 45 1.46 -5.51 0.29
C VAL A 45 1.81 -5.89 -1.15
N ILE A 46 1.00 -5.44 -2.11
CA ILE A 46 1.26 -5.61 -3.54
C ILE A 46 1.29 -4.23 -4.19
N ASP A 47 2.42 -3.86 -4.79
CA ASP A 47 2.56 -2.62 -5.55
C ASP A 47 1.97 -2.79 -6.96
N HIS A 48 1.15 -1.82 -7.40
CA HIS A 48 0.61 -1.74 -8.75
C HIS A 48 0.97 -0.43 -9.46
N SER A 49 1.82 0.37 -8.81
CA SER A 49 1.94 1.79 -9.12
C SER A 49 2.99 2.12 -10.17
N ARG A 50 2.87 3.32 -10.73
CA ARG A 50 3.91 3.89 -11.61
C ARG A 50 5.15 4.34 -10.85
N ASN A 51 4.94 4.98 -9.69
CA ASN A 51 6.00 5.67 -8.95
C ASN A 51 6.61 4.83 -7.82
N GLY A 52 6.06 3.63 -7.57
CA GLY A 52 6.54 2.67 -6.60
C GLY A 52 5.94 2.83 -5.20
N THR A 53 5.86 1.71 -4.50
CA THR A 53 5.64 1.62 -3.06
C THR A 53 6.96 1.24 -2.39
N PHE A 54 7.25 1.82 -1.23
CA PHE A 54 8.55 1.67 -0.57
C PHE A 54 8.37 1.41 0.92
N THR A 55 9.29 0.68 1.54
CA THR A 55 9.40 0.58 3.00
C THR A 55 10.15 1.78 3.60
N GLN A 56 10.10 1.93 4.93
CA GLN A 56 10.68 3.08 5.65
C GLN A 56 12.14 3.40 5.29
N ASP A 57 12.95 2.35 5.15
CA ASP A 57 14.37 2.36 4.77
C ASP A 57 14.62 2.78 3.31
N GLY A 58 13.55 2.97 2.52
CA GLY A 58 13.61 3.37 1.12
C GLY A 58 13.71 2.21 0.15
N LYS A 59 13.63 0.95 0.60
CA LYS A 59 13.57 -0.20 -0.30
C LYS A 59 12.26 -0.16 -1.09
N ARG A 60 12.36 -0.17 -2.42
CA ARG A 60 11.22 -0.27 -3.33
C ARG A 60 10.71 -1.71 -3.37
N LEU A 61 9.40 -1.87 -3.26
CA LEU A 61 8.75 -3.16 -3.49
C LEU A 61 8.74 -3.47 -4.99
N GLU A 62 8.89 -4.75 -5.34
CA GLU A 62 8.76 -5.19 -6.72
C GLU A 62 7.29 -5.12 -7.16
N THR A 63 7.04 -4.53 -8.32
CA THR A 63 5.69 -4.30 -8.83
C THR A 63 5.01 -5.62 -9.19
N GLN A 64 3.74 -5.78 -8.82
CA GLN A 64 2.92 -6.99 -8.92
C GLN A 64 3.39 -8.20 -8.10
N VAL A 65 4.40 -8.05 -7.25
CA VAL A 65 4.88 -9.12 -6.38
C VAL A 65 4.35 -8.94 -4.95
N PRO A 66 3.66 -9.94 -4.37
CA PRO A 66 3.26 -9.89 -2.97
C PRO A 66 4.46 -9.89 -2.02
N VAL A 67 4.51 -8.91 -1.13
CA VAL A 67 5.53 -8.80 -0.09
C VAL A 67 4.88 -8.85 1.29
N GLN A 68 5.36 -9.75 2.14
CA GLN A 68 4.91 -9.87 3.52
C GLN A 68 5.72 -8.92 4.42
N LEU A 69 5.01 -8.06 5.13
CA LEU A 69 5.55 -7.07 6.06
C LEU A 69 4.96 -7.30 7.45
N ASP A 70 5.77 -7.05 8.48
CA ASP A 70 5.33 -7.24 9.85
C ASP A 70 4.39 -6.10 10.26
N ARG A 71 3.49 -6.39 11.21
CA ARG A 71 2.71 -5.36 11.89
C ARG A 71 3.65 -4.29 12.48
N GLY A 72 3.29 -3.03 12.35
CA GLY A 72 4.12 -1.89 12.69
C GLY A 72 5.06 -1.42 11.58
N SER A 73 5.19 -2.17 10.48
CA SER A 73 5.97 -1.71 9.32
C SER A 73 5.41 -0.42 8.74
N VAL A 74 6.31 0.45 8.28
CA VAL A 74 5.97 1.71 7.62
C VAL A 74 6.26 1.60 6.12
N ILE A 75 5.27 2.01 5.32
CA ILE A 75 5.38 2.11 3.87
C ILE A 75 5.07 3.54 3.40
N TYR A 76 5.59 3.93 2.24
CA TYR A 76 5.19 5.16 1.58
C TYR A 76 4.94 4.95 0.07
N LEU A 77 4.01 5.74 -0.47
CA LEU A 77 3.47 5.59 -1.83
C LEU A 77 3.94 6.73 -2.73
N GLY A 78 4.82 6.44 -3.68
CA GLY A 78 5.43 7.40 -4.61
C GLY A 78 6.40 8.38 -3.96
N ASN A 79 6.01 9.05 -2.88
CA ASN A 79 6.85 9.94 -2.08
C ASN A 79 6.52 9.85 -0.58
N ARG A 80 7.36 10.47 0.26
CA ARG A 80 7.24 10.39 1.74
C ARG A 80 6.09 11.19 2.35
N LYS A 81 5.38 12.02 1.58
CA LYS A 81 4.15 12.68 2.06
C LYS A 81 3.04 11.65 2.31
N ASN A 82 3.03 10.58 1.52
CA ASN A 82 2.04 9.52 1.55
C ASN A 82 2.56 8.31 2.33
N THR A 83 2.88 8.51 3.60
CA THR A 83 3.46 7.49 4.51
C THR A 83 2.40 6.91 5.45
N PHE A 84 2.41 5.59 5.63
CA PHE A 84 1.45 4.83 6.44
C PHE A 84 2.15 3.77 7.28
N ARG A 85 1.63 3.54 8.49
CA ARG A 85 2.03 2.42 9.35
C ARG A 85 0.94 1.35 9.32
N LEU A 86 1.33 0.09 9.23
CA LEU A 86 0.42 -1.06 9.14
C LEU A 86 0.05 -1.56 10.54
N GLU A 87 -1.22 -1.42 10.93
CA GLU A 87 -1.77 -1.70 12.29
C GLU A 87 -3.10 -2.49 12.26
#